data_AF-A0A6P0I0H2-F1
#
_entry.id   AF-A0A6P0I0H2-F1
#
_cell.length_a   1.000
_cell.length_b   1.000
_cell.length_c   1.000
_cell.angle_alpha   90.00
_cell.angle_beta   90.00
_cell.angle_gamma   90.00
#
_symmetry.space_group_name_H-M   'P 1'
#
loop_
_entity.id
_entity.type
_entity.pdbx_description
1 polymer ?
#
loop_
_entity_poly.entity_id
_entity_poly.type
_entity_poly.pdbx_seq_one_letter_code
_entity_poly.pdbx_strand_id
1 'polypeptide(L)'
;MAGDRGHYGCIEHPQITFNCGFFPHSVMQQARTHRIGCCLSGNTKVRFGHSSLSKGEKYYEETIEKLANLWHYGRKHQQTSNDAKYMQESISRRTILTLDTKTNQLVSSKITNIYINGEQETYTIKTVSGKEIRATLEHQFWTNQGWKRLKEFNSSTQLCEVQLTGNKVAPQEINFMEQEILDEKWIPVRNYEGYEISSLGRLRSYLPRGGRGDRSQLLSNSKIKKLSKSKDYLFASLSHGIGSGKVSRVNIHRLVIENFEPLGENEQLEVRHLNGNSFDNRLENLAWGSSKDNKIDNIRNNSFSCNRGVFVGIESIEKFGKEITYDIEVEHPDHNFIANGLVVHNSFDVQSYRFCSGKVIAVAEGKTDIETAFYLRPVGEYSDRQGKKYYYSAEQREQDLYWCLEAAKKYKLDMEFGMSEEHARGKIPFDYRQHFVVSFNCRSLLHFLDLRFKKNAQLEIQKLCELMWPHVQDWIPNIAEWYEQNRLGKGKLAP
;
A
#
# COMPACT_ATOMS: atom_id res chain seq x y z
N MET A 1 7.80 41.58 -1.90
CA MET A 1 6.45 41.00 -2.04
C MET A 1 6.02 40.45 -0.69
N ALA A 2 4.82 40.82 -0.24
CA ALA A 2 4.14 40.13 0.86
C ALA A 2 3.79 38.71 0.40
N GLY A 3 4.08 37.69 1.22
CA GLY A 3 3.84 36.30 0.84
C GLY A 3 4.00 35.34 2.03
N ASP A 4 3.01 34.48 2.17
CA ASP A 4 2.87 33.42 3.16
C ASP A 4 4.14 32.58 3.39
N ARG A 5 4.22 32.06 4.62
CA ARG A 5 5.29 31.21 5.14
C ARG A 5 5.31 29.83 4.47
N GLY A 6 5.87 29.76 3.26
CA GLY A 6 6.41 28.55 2.65
C GLY A 6 7.87 28.81 2.28
N HIS A 7 8.79 27.89 2.61
CA HIS A 7 10.18 28.02 2.19
C HIS A 7 10.32 27.74 0.68
N TYR A 8 10.00 28.71 -0.16
CA TYR A 8 10.07 28.59 -1.62
C TYR A 8 11.49 28.84 -2.18
N GLY A 9 12.41 27.91 -1.93
CA GLY A 9 13.75 27.96 -2.51
C GLY A 9 13.84 27.17 -3.83
N CYS A 10 14.44 27.75 -4.88
CA CYS A 10 14.75 27.03 -6.14
C CYS A 10 15.66 25.78 -5.97
N ILE A 11 16.18 25.56 -4.76
CA ILE A 11 17.10 24.49 -4.36
C ILE A 11 16.36 23.31 -3.69
N GLU A 12 15.08 23.44 -3.34
CA GLU A 12 14.34 22.39 -2.61
C GLU A 12 13.64 21.38 -3.52
N HIS A 13 13.36 21.74 -4.77
CA HIS A 13 12.68 20.88 -5.75
C HIS A 13 13.58 19.99 -6.63
N PRO A 14 14.75 20.44 -7.13
CA PRO A 14 15.56 19.59 -7.99
C PRO A 14 16.10 18.39 -7.21
N GLN A 15 15.94 17.18 -7.78
CA GLN A 15 16.39 15.91 -7.19
C GLN A 15 17.41 15.19 -8.07
N ILE A 16 18.32 14.46 -7.44
CA ILE A 16 19.31 13.59 -8.06
C ILE A 16 19.35 12.25 -7.32
N THR A 17 19.50 11.16 -8.08
CA THR A 17 19.56 9.80 -7.55
C THR A 17 20.86 9.14 -7.96
N PHE A 18 21.54 8.53 -6.99
CA PHE A 18 22.80 7.82 -7.19
C PHE A 18 22.60 6.33 -6.94
N ASN A 19 23.11 5.51 -7.86
CA ASN A 19 23.28 4.08 -7.63
C ASN A 19 24.70 3.83 -7.12
N CYS A 20 24.84 3.62 -5.81
CA CYS A 20 26.12 3.48 -5.14
C CYS A 20 26.43 1.99 -4.97
N GLY A 21 27.47 1.52 -5.66
CA GLY A 21 27.91 0.13 -5.58
C GLY A 21 29.24 -0.07 -4.88
N PHE A 22 29.43 -1.26 -4.31
CA PHE A 22 30.71 -1.67 -3.69
C PHE A 22 31.18 -0.78 -2.53
N PHE A 23 30.29 -0.09 -1.82
CA PHE A 23 30.67 0.64 -0.62
C PHE A 23 30.52 -0.24 0.64
N PRO A 24 31.32 -0.01 1.69
CA PRO A 24 31.15 -0.74 2.95
C PRO A 24 29.87 -0.33 3.67
N HIS A 25 29.31 -1.25 4.45
CA HIS A 25 28.09 -1.04 5.23
C HIS A 25 28.15 0.22 6.13
N SER A 26 29.32 0.56 6.69
CA SER A 26 29.53 1.79 7.46
C SER A 26 29.19 3.09 6.69
N VAL A 27 29.41 3.13 5.37
CA VAL A 27 29.06 4.28 4.54
C VAL A 27 27.56 4.37 4.32
N MET A 28 26.90 3.23 4.08
CA MET A 28 25.44 3.17 4.00
C MET A 28 24.79 3.64 5.30
N GLN A 29 25.33 3.25 6.48
CA GLN A 29 24.83 3.72 7.77
C GLN A 29 25.00 5.22 8.01
N GLN A 30 25.92 5.86 7.30
CA GLN A 30 26.07 7.31 7.33
C GLN A 30 25.18 7.99 6.28
N ALA A 31 25.06 7.42 5.08
CA ALA A 31 24.20 7.92 4.01
C ALA A 31 22.71 7.86 4.37
N ARG A 32 22.27 6.85 5.12
CA ARG A 32 20.87 6.70 5.58
C ARG A 32 20.34 7.84 6.46
N THR A 33 21.19 8.77 6.91
CA THR A 33 20.77 9.91 7.74
C THR A 33 20.26 11.09 6.90
N HIS A 34 20.40 11.02 5.57
CA HIS A 34 19.98 12.05 4.63
C HIS A 34 19.13 11.39 3.54
N ARG A 35 17.82 11.19 3.81
CA ARG A 35 16.90 10.43 2.96
C ARG A 35 15.94 11.33 2.20
N ILE A 36 15.73 11.01 0.92
CA ILE A 36 14.52 11.38 0.17
C ILE A 36 13.93 10.07 -0.36
N GLY A 37 12.97 9.53 0.37
CA GLY A 37 12.29 8.29 0.00
C GLY A 37 11.15 8.51 -0.99
N CYS A 38 10.66 7.41 -1.56
CA CYS A 38 9.32 7.26 -2.11
C CYS A 38 8.28 7.48 -1.01
N CYS A 39 7.29 8.34 -1.22
CA CYS A 39 6.42 8.78 -0.14
C CYS A 39 4.94 8.74 -0.49
N LEU A 40 4.12 8.80 0.56
CA LEU A 40 2.67 8.88 0.54
C LEU A 40 2.22 10.27 0.99
N SER A 41 1.04 10.69 0.55
CA SER A 41 0.43 11.94 0.99
C SER A 41 0.03 11.94 2.47
N GLY A 42 -0.02 13.12 3.08
CA GLY A 42 -0.40 13.27 4.49
C GLY A 42 -1.78 12.75 4.85
N ASN A 43 -2.75 12.83 3.93
CA ASN A 43 -4.12 12.35 4.11
C ASN A 43 -4.23 10.80 4.05
N THR A 44 -3.15 10.10 3.73
CA THR A 44 -3.12 8.64 3.71
C THR A 44 -3.40 8.09 5.11
N LYS A 45 -4.37 7.19 5.22
CA LYS A 45 -4.81 6.56 6.46
C LYS A 45 -4.13 5.21 6.63
N VAL A 46 -3.45 5.05 7.76
CA VAL A 46 -2.78 3.81 8.14
C VAL A 46 -3.65 3.05 9.11
N ARG A 47 -3.70 1.73 8.92
CA ARG A 47 -4.59 0.86 9.68
C ARG A 47 -3.87 0.22 10.88
N PHE A 48 -4.45 0.40 12.06
CA PHE A 48 -4.00 -0.20 13.31
C PHE A 48 -4.98 -1.26 13.80
N GLY A 49 -4.46 -2.35 14.34
CA GLY A 49 -5.23 -3.49 14.82
C GLY A 49 -4.36 -4.73 15.04
N HIS A 50 -4.95 -5.79 15.58
CA HIS A 50 -4.30 -7.10 15.72
C HIS A 50 -4.65 -8.01 14.52
N SER A 51 -3.86 -9.05 14.22
CA SER A 51 -4.16 -9.96 13.11
C SER A 51 -5.26 -10.97 13.44
N SER A 52 -5.45 -11.27 14.73
CA SER A 52 -6.46 -12.17 15.27
C SER A 52 -7.87 -11.58 15.31
N LEU A 53 -8.23 -10.73 14.33
CA LEU A 53 -9.55 -10.09 14.26
C LEU A 53 -10.64 -11.16 14.13
N SER A 54 -11.17 -11.55 15.29
CA SER A 54 -12.41 -12.30 15.40
C SER A 54 -13.58 -11.40 14.99
N LYS A 55 -14.73 -12.02 14.71
CA LYS A 55 -15.95 -11.35 14.25
C LYS A 55 -16.37 -10.25 15.26
N GLY A 56 -15.97 -9.00 15.02
CA GLY A 56 -16.31 -7.86 15.89
C GLY A 56 -15.13 -7.05 16.46
N GLU A 57 -13.87 -7.44 16.25
CA GLU A 57 -12.74 -6.61 16.68
C GLU A 57 -12.60 -5.34 15.80
N LYS A 58 -12.38 -4.19 16.46
CA LYS A 58 -12.32 -2.87 15.82
C LYS A 58 -10.89 -2.53 15.44
N TYR A 59 -10.60 -2.46 14.15
CA TYR A 59 -9.45 -1.69 13.67
C TYR A 59 -9.78 -0.19 13.72
N TYR A 60 -8.74 0.64 13.78
CA TYR A 60 -8.90 2.09 13.60
C TYR A 60 -7.87 2.60 12.60
N GLU A 61 -8.13 3.77 12.07
CA GLU A 61 -7.31 4.41 11.04
C GLU A 61 -6.88 5.79 11.51
N GLU A 62 -5.60 6.13 11.31
CA GLU A 62 -5.08 7.47 11.54
C GLU A 62 -4.28 7.94 10.32
N THR A 63 -4.31 9.24 10.04
CA THR A 63 -3.55 9.81 8.93
C THR A 63 -2.05 9.81 9.22
N ILE A 64 -1.22 9.57 8.21
CA ILE A 64 0.24 9.59 8.36
C ILE A 64 0.70 10.97 8.84
N GLU A 65 0.11 12.06 8.33
CA GLU A 65 0.42 13.41 8.78
C GLU A 65 0.20 13.58 10.29
N LYS A 66 -0.93 13.10 10.81
CA LYS A 66 -1.23 13.18 12.25
C LYS A 66 -0.21 12.39 13.07
N LEU A 67 0.12 11.18 12.63
CA LEU A 67 1.11 10.33 13.28
C LEU A 67 2.51 10.96 13.26
N ALA A 68 2.94 11.49 12.11
CA ALA A 68 4.22 12.15 11.95
C ALA A 68 4.34 13.40 12.83
N ASN A 69 3.28 14.21 12.89
CA ASN A 69 3.25 15.39 13.75
C ASN A 69 3.37 15.01 15.24
N LEU A 70 2.67 13.96 15.69
CA LEU A 70 2.80 13.47 17.07
C LEU A 70 4.21 12.89 17.34
N TRP A 71 4.77 12.16 16.36
CA TRP A 71 6.09 11.53 16.46
C TRP A 71 7.23 12.54 16.59
N HIS A 72 7.18 13.64 15.84
CA HIS A 72 8.25 14.65 15.79
C HIS A 72 8.04 15.80 16.78
N TYR A 73 6.81 16.26 16.97
CA TYR A 73 6.52 17.50 17.71
C TYR A 73 5.77 17.29 19.03
N GLY A 74 5.28 16.08 19.31
CA GLY A 74 4.44 15.83 20.48
C GLY A 74 3.03 16.43 20.34
N ARG A 75 2.29 16.51 21.45
CA ARG A 75 0.92 17.05 21.50
C ARG A 75 0.96 18.58 21.46
N LYS A 76 0.01 19.19 20.73
CA LYS A 76 -0.06 20.66 20.49
C LYS A 76 0.07 21.53 21.75
N HIS A 77 -0.38 21.06 22.92
CA HIS A 77 -0.35 21.83 24.18
C HIS A 77 0.88 21.54 25.07
N GLN A 78 1.78 20.64 24.66
CA GLN A 78 2.92 20.16 25.45
C GLN A 78 4.17 19.90 24.57
N GLN A 79 4.39 20.73 23.53
CA GLN A 79 5.50 20.59 22.57
C GLN A 79 6.87 20.78 23.25
N THR A 80 7.34 19.73 23.91
CA THR A 80 8.63 19.60 24.58
C THR A 80 9.33 18.37 24.02
N SER A 81 10.66 18.33 24.07
CA SER A 81 11.45 17.17 23.64
C SER A 81 11.06 15.88 24.36
N ASN A 82 10.63 15.98 25.62
CA ASN A 82 10.16 14.85 26.42
C ASN A 82 8.79 14.31 25.95
N ASP A 83 7.87 15.18 25.53
CA ASP A 83 6.55 14.74 25.03
C ASP A 83 6.67 14.10 23.64
N ALA A 84 7.55 14.62 22.77
CA ALA A 84 7.86 13.97 21.49
C ALA A 84 8.44 12.56 21.70
N LYS A 85 9.40 12.40 22.63
CA LYS A 85 9.96 11.09 22.99
C LYS A 85 8.89 10.14 23.56
N TYR A 86 8.00 10.63 24.41
CA TYR A 86 6.87 9.85 24.92
C TYR A 86 5.90 9.44 23.81
N MET A 87 5.60 10.32 22.85
CA MET A 87 4.77 10.00 21.68
C MET A 87 5.42 8.94 20.78
N GLN A 88 6.74 9.01 20.54
CA GLN A 88 7.47 7.97 19.81
C GLN A 88 7.29 6.61 20.48
N GLU A 89 7.53 6.52 21.79
CA GLU A 89 7.32 5.28 22.54
C GLU A 89 5.87 4.79 22.53
N SER A 90 4.90 5.71 22.60
CA SER A 90 3.47 5.38 22.56
C SER A 90 3.05 4.84 21.18
N ILE A 91 3.51 5.46 20.10
CA ILE A 91 3.18 5.07 18.73
C ILE A 91 3.88 3.76 18.35
N SER A 92 5.15 3.55 18.74
CA SER A 92 5.86 2.29 18.48
C SER A 92 5.27 1.08 19.20
N ARG A 93 4.53 1.30 20.29
CA ARG A 93 3.78 0.24 20.99
C ARG A 93 2.49 -0.14 20.26
N ARG A 94 2.00 0.69 19.33
CA ARG A 94 0.78 0.40 18.57
C ARG A 94 1.05 -0.66 17.52
N THR A 95 0.02 -1.46 17.27
CA THR A 95 0.06 -2.55 16.31
C THR A 95 -0.48 -2.06 14.96
N ILE A 96 0.39 -2.06 13.94
CA ILE A 96 0.04 -1.73 12.56
C ILE A 96 -0.27 -3.03 11.79
N LEU A 97 -1.26 -2.99 10.90
CA LEU A 97 -1.59 -4.13 10.04
C LEU A 97 -0.71 -4.15 8.78
N THR A 98 -0.15 -5.31 8.52
CA THR A 98 0.70 -5.64 7.37
C THR A 98 0.16 -6.88 6.66
N LEU A 99 0.68 -7.17 5.47
CA LEU A 99 0.32 -8.36 4.70
C LEU A 99 1.55 -9.26 4.56
N ASP A 100 1.43 -10.53 4.93
CA ASP A 100 2.41 -11.55 4.54
C ASP A 100 2.18 -11.89 3.06
N THR A 101 3.15 -11.55 2.21
CA THR A 101 3.05 -11.73 0.76
C THR A 101 3.04 -13.20 0.33
N LYS A 102 3.58 -14.12 1.16
CA LYS A 102 3.62 -15.56 0.86
C LYS A 102 2.30 -16.25 1.18
N THR A 103 1.72 -15.93 2.33
CA THR A 103 0.45 -16.55 2.78
C THR A 103 -0.79 -15.76 2.34
N ASN A 104 -0.60 -14.51 1.89
CA ASN A 104 -1.65 -13.54 1.57
C ASN A 104 -2.60 -13.30 2.76
N GLN A 105 -2.07 -13.35 3.98
CA GLN A 105 -2.82 -13.13 5.23
C GLN A 105 -2.32 -11.88 5.94
N LEU A 106 -3.21 -11.27 6.72
CA LEU A 106 -2.86 -10.12 7.54
C LEU A 106 -2.05 -10.52 8.76
N VAL A 107 -0.98 -9.77 8.99
CA VAL A 107 -0.09 -9.92 10.14
C VAL A 107 -0.05 -8.60 10.90
N SER A 108 0.12 -8.69 12.21
CA SER A 108 0.33 -7.54 13.07
C SER A 108 1.82 -7.26 13.22
N SER A 109 2.24 -6.01 12.99
CA SER A 109 3.63 -5.55 13.15
C SER A 109 3.68 -4.26 13.98
N LYS A 110 4.88 -3.71 14.16
CA LYS A 110 5.12 -2.46 14.90
C LYS A 110 5.76 -1.40 14.02
N ILE A 111 5.44 -0.14 14.30
CA ILE A 111 6.11 1.01 13.69
C ILE A 111 7.45 1.19 14.39
N THR A 112 8.52 1.30 13.62
CA THR A 112 9.86 1.63 14.12
C THR A 112 10.20 3.10 13.91
N ASN A 113 9.70 3.72 12.84
CA ASN A 113 9.94 5.14 12.57
C ASN A 113 8.88 5.77 11.66
N ILE A 114 8.77 7.10 11.70
CA ILE A 114 7.91 7.90 10.81
C ILE A 114 8.69 9.09 10.27
N TYR A 115 8.63 9.31 8.96
CA TYR A 115 9.40 10.34 8.26
C TYR A 115 8.51 11.42 7.65
N ILE A 116 8.99 12.67 7.66
CA ILE A 116 8.44 13.81 6.93
C ILE A 116 9.44 14.12 5.82
N ASN A 117 9.08 13.83 4.57
CA ASN A 117 10.00 13.87 3.43
C ASN A 117 9.87 15.14 2.57
N GLY A 118 9.10 16.12 3.06
CA GLY A 118 8.92 17.41 2.42
C GLY A 118 8.00 17.34 1.19
N GLU A 119 7.98 18.42 0.42
CA GLU A 119 7.09 18.57 -0.72
C GLU A 119 7.60 17.77 -1.94
N GLN A 120 6.79 16.84 -2.43
CA GLN A 120 7.09 16.00 -3.60
C GLN A 120 5.91 15.98 -4.56
N GLU A 121 6.19 15.65 -5.82
CA GLU A 121 5.15 15.48 -6.83
C GLU A 121 4.43 14.14 -6.65
N THR A 122 3.12 14.20 -6.42
CA THR A 122 2.27 13.03 -6.16
C THR A 122 1.22 12.83 -7.25
N TYR A 123 0.78 11.58 -7.34
CA TYR A 123 -0.17 11.08 -8.29
C TYR A 123 -1.28 10.37 -7.52
N THR A 124 -2.52 10.72 -7.85
CA THR A 124 -3.72 10.12 -7.31
C THR A 124 -4.01 8.84 -8.07
N ILE A 125 -4.07 7.72 -7.35
CA ILE A 125 -4.47 6.42 -7.87
C ILE A 125 -5.86 6.12 -7.35
N LYS A 126 -6.81 5.88 -8.26
CA LYS A 126 -8.15 5.40 -7.94
C LYS A 126 -8.31 3.97 -8.40
N THR A 127 -8.80 3.09 -7.54
CA THR A 127 -9.12 1.70 -7.90
C THR A 127 -10.58 1.55 -8.29
N VAL A 128 -10.91 0.49 -9.03
CA VAL A 128 -12.31 0.21 -9.43
C VAL A 128 -13.25 -0.09 -8.25
N SER A 129 -12.72 -0.26 -7.03
CA SER A 129 -13.51 -0.37 -5.80
C SER A 129 -13.87 0.99 -5.19
N GLY A 130 -13.36 2.09 -5.76
CA GLY A 130 -13.56 3.46 -5.28
C GLY A 130 -12.56 3.93 -4.20
N LYS A 131 -11.49 3.16 -3.91
CA LYS A 131 -10.43 3.62 -3.02
C LYS A 131 -9.46 4.55 -3.75
N GLU A 132 -8.98 5.55 -3.02
CA GLU A 132 -8.01 6.53 -3.50
C GLU A 132 -6.76 6.51 -2.61
N ILE A 133 -5.57 6.60 -3.21
CA ILE A 133 -4.32 6.90 -2.51
C ILE A 133 -3.47 7.84 -3.36
N ARG A 134 -2.69 8.72 -2.71
CA ARG A 134 -1.74 9.58 -3.39
C ARG A 134 -0.33 9.23 -2.99
N ALA A 135 0.51 9.06 -4.00
CA ALA A 135 1.88 8.61 -3.82
C ALA A 135 2.80 9.19 -4.89
N THR A 136 4.10 9.17 -4.61
CA THR A 136 5.14 9.45 -5.61
C THR A 136 5.28 8.33 -6.65
N LEU A 137 5.81 8.66 -7.83
CA LEU A 137 6.04 7.70 -8.93
C LEU A 137 6.92 6.51 -8.56
N GLU A 138 7.83 6.70 -7.61
CA GLU A 138 8.76 5.67 -7.15
C GLU A 138 8.17 4.78 -6.05
N HIS A 139 6.99 5.11 -5.53
CA HIS A 139 6.36 4.35 -4.46
C HIS A 139 5.89 2.98 -4.96
N GLN A 140 6.21 1.93 -4.19
CA GLN A 140 5.93 0.56 -4.57
C GLN A 140 4.63 0.06 -3.94
N PHE A 141 3.85 -0.65 -4.75
CA PHE A 141 2.61 -1.29 -4.35
C PHE A 141 2.69 -2.79 -4.58
N TRP A 142 2.00 -3.56 -3.76
CA TRP A 142 1.85 -4.98 -3.98
C TRP A 142 0.82 -5.20 -5.09
N THR A 143 1.25 -5.80 -6.20
CA THR A 143 0.43 -6.03 -7.39
C THR A 143 0.28 -7.51 -7.71
N ASN A 144 -0.62 -7.84 -8.65
CA ASN A 144 -0.72 -9.19 -9.23
C ASN A 144 0.59 -9.67 -9.91
N GLN A 145 1.55 -8.77 -10.14
CA GLN A 145 2.86 -9.03 -10.73
C GLN A 145 4.00 -8.87 -9.70
N GLY A 146 3.68 -8.84 -8.40
CA GLY A 146 4.64 -8.58 -7.33
C GLY A 146 4.79 -7.09 -6.99
N TRP A 147 5.90 -6.70 -6.39
CA TRP A 147 6.18 -5.30 -6.07
C TRP A 147 6.49 -4.50 -7.33
N LYS A 148 5.69 -3.48 -7.62
CA LYS A 148 5.92 -2.56 -8.73
C LYS A 148 5.84 -1.12 -8.28
N ARG A 149 6.68 -0.28 -8.89
CA ARG A 149 6.63 1.18 -8.71
C ARG A 149 5.46 1.74 -9.49
N LEU A 150 4.89 2.86 -9.02
CA LEU A 150 3.78 3.52 -9.70
C LEU A 150 4.09 3.86 -11.17
N LYS A 151 5.33 4.27 -11.48
CA LYS A 151 5.77 4.54 -12.86
C LYS A 151 5.79 3.31 -13.79
N GLU A 152 5.78 2.10 -13.24
CA GLU A 152 5.87 0.84 -13.98
C GLU A 152 4.49 0.20 -14.23
N PHE A 153 3.42 0.88 -13.80
CA PHE A 153 2.06 0.40 -13.96
C PHE A 153 1.64 0.40 -15.43
N ASN A 154 0.92 -0.64 -15.81
CA ASN A 154 0.33 -0.82 -17.13
C ASN A 154 -1.13 -1.24 -17.01
N SER A 155 -1.83 -1.35 -18.15
CA SER A 155 -3.26 -1.71 -18.19
C SER A 155 -3.61 -3.07 -17.57
N SER A 156 -2.65 -3.97 -17.37
CA SER A 156 -2.83 -5.28 -16.74
C SER A 156 -2.52 -5.29 -15.23
N THR A 157 -2.05 -4.17 -14.69
CA THR A 157 -1.62 -4.06 -13.29
C THR A 157 -2.84 -3.96 -12.38
N GLN A 158 -2.89 -4.82 -11.37
CA GLN A 158 -3.92 -4.82 -10.34
C GLN A 158 -3.29 -4.62 -8.97
N LEU A 159 -3.86 -3.75 -8.14
CA LEU A 159 -3.37 -3.44 -6.81
C LEU A 159 -3.97 -4.35 -5.76
N CYS A 160 -3.17 -4.74 -4.77
CA CYS A 160 -3.65 -5.53 -3.65
C CYS A 160 -4.37 -4.64 -2.64
N GLU A 161 -5.65 -4.89 -2.47
CA GLU A 161 -6.51 -4.28 -1.48
C GLU A 161 -6.82 -5.22 -0.31
N VAL A 162 -6.93 -4.66 0.89
CA VAL A 162 -7.36 -5.38 2.09
C VAL A 162 -8.70 -4.84 2.57
N GLN A 163 -9.70 -5.71 2.70
CA GLN A 163 -11.00 -5.40 3.29
C GLN A 163 -11.24 -6.24 4.55
N LEU A 164 -11.41 -5.56 5.69
CA LEU A 164 -11.74 -6.21 6.96
C LEU A 164 -13.26 -6.29 7.13
N THR A 165 -13.70 -7.32 7.84
CA THR A 165 -15.08 -7.79 8.07
C THR A 165 -16.05 -6.81 8.76
N GLY A 166 -15.68 -5.54 8.96
CA GLY A 166 -16.43 -4.56 9.76
C GLY A 166 -17.49 -3.74 9.00
N ASN A 167 -17.39 -3.61 7.68
CA ASN A 167 -18.25 -2.70 6.90
C ASN A 167 -19.16 -3.46 5.93
N LYS A 168 -20.04 -4.34 6.41
CA LYS A 168 -21.27 -4.57 5.65
C LYS A 168 -22.07 -3.28 5.71
N VAL A 169 -22.08 -2.50 4.63
CA VAL A 169 -23.04 -1.40 4.48
C VAL A 169 -24.41 -2.03 4.69
N ALA A 170 -25.12 -1.61 5.75
CA ALA A 170 -26.48 -2.06 5.95
C ALA A 170 -27.26 -1.66 4.69
N PRO A 171 -28.05 -2.56 4.08
CA PRO A 171 -28.79 -2.24 2.88
C PRO A 171 -29.65 -1.00 3.18
N GLN A 172 -29.34 0.10 2.51
CA GLN A 172 -30.07 1.36 2.67
C GLN A 172 -31.53 1.12 2.27
N GLU A 173 -32.47 1.76 2.98
CA GLU A 173 -33.86 1.77 2.55
C GLU A 173 -33.95 2.49 1.20
N ILE A 174 -34.48 1.78 0.20
CA ILE A 174 -34.61 2.30 -1.16
C ILE A 174 -35.85 3.20 -1.17
N ASN A 175 -35.63 4.51 -1.27
CA ASN A 175 -36.69 5.48 -1.55
C ASN A 175 -36.70 5.74 -3.05
N PHE A 176 -37.85 5.50 -3.69
CA PHE A 176 -38.04 5.78 -5.11
C PHE A 176 -38.33 7.27 -5.31
N MET A 177 -37.72 7.88 -6.33
CA MET A 177 -38.07 9.22 -6.76
C MET A 177 -39.46 9.22 -7.42
N GLU A 178 -40.21 10.33 -7.33
CA GLU A 178 -41.54 10.45 -7.98
C GLU A 178 -41.50 10.14 -9.48
N GLN A 179 -40.41 10.54 -10.15
CA GLN A 179 -40.23 10.35 -11.58
C GLN A 179 -39.99 8.88 -11.96
N GLU A 180 -39.28 8.11 -11.11
CA GLU A 180 -39.10 6.66 -11.31
C GLU A 180 -40.41 5.89 -11.14
N ILE A 181 -41.28 6.35 -10.23
CA ILE A 181 -42.61 5.78 -10.03
C ILE A 181 -43.51 6.02 -11.25
N LEU A 182 -43.37 7.17 -11.92
CA LEU A 182 -44.13 7.50 -13.12
C LEU A 182 -43.70 6.68 -14.35
N ASP A 183 -42.39 6.40 -14.47
CA ASP A 183 -41.82 5.61 -15.57
C ASP A 183 -41.85 4.09 -15.32
N GLU A 184 -42.47 3.66 -14.23
CA GLU A 184 -42.53 2.26 -13.84
C GLU A 184 -43.34 1.41 -14.84
N LYS A 185 -42.69 0.40 -15.41
CA LYS A 185 -43.32 -0.54 -16.34
C LYS A 185 -43.82 -1.77 -15.59
N TRP A 186 -45.08 -2.14 -15.80
CA TRP A 186 -45.68 -3.35 -15.25
C TRP A 186 -45.89 -4.39 -16.35
N ILE A 187 -45.49 -5.63 -16.09
CA ILE A 187 -45.69 -6.76 -17.01
C ILE A 187 -46.33 -7.96 -16.29
N PRO A 188 -47.17 -8.75 -16.98
CA PRO A 188 -47.74 -9.97 -16.42
C PRO A 188 -46.64 -11.00 -16.15
N VAL A 189 -46.73 -11.67 -15.01
CA VAL A 189 -45.74 -12.68 -14.62
C VAL A 189 -46.00 -13.99 -15.38
N ARG A 190 -45.00 -14.45 -16.15
CA ARG A 190 -45.05 -15.74 -16.86
C ARG A 190 -45.33 -16.88 -15.88
N ASN A 191 -46.22 -17.80 -16.28
CA ASN A 191 -46.65 -18.98 -15.51
C ASN A 191 -47.42 -18.69 -14.19
N TYR A 192 -47.71 -17.42 -13.88
CA TYR A 192 -48.45 -17.03 -12.68
C TYR A 192 -49.59 -16.07 -13.03
N GLU A 193 -50.72 -16.63 -13.45
CA GLU A 193 -51.93 -15.84 -13.73
C GLU A 193 -52.38 -15.07 -12.47
N GLY A 194 -52.77 -13.80 -12.63
CA GLY A 194 -53.20 -12.99 -11.51
C GLY A 194 -52.17 -12.02 -10.93
N TYR A 195 -50.94 -12.01 -11.46
CA TYR A 195 -49.83 -11.21 -10.94
C TYR A 195 -49.14 -10.37 -12.02
N GLU A 196 -48.69 -9.19 -11.62
CA GLU A 196 -47.82 -8.33 -12.43
C GLU A 196 -46.60 -7.91 -11.60
N ILE A 197 -45.46 -7.79 -12.28
CA ILE A 197 -44.19 -7.33 -11.71
C ILE A 197 -43.73 -6.06 -12.41
N SER A 198 -43.10 -5.18 -11.64
CA SER A 198 -42.64 -3.88 -12.12
C SER A 198 -41.14 -3.84 -12.39
N SER A 199 -40.71 -2.90 -13.23
CA SER A 199 -39.30 -2.58 -13.47
C SER A 199 -38.56 -2.09 -12.22
N LEU A 200 -39.29 -1.67 -11.17
CA LEU A 200 -38.73 -1.28 -9.87
C LEU A 200 -38.68 -2.44 -8.85
N GLY A 201 -39.05 -3.66 -9.26
CA GLY A 201 -39.07 -4.82 -8.38
C GLY A 201 -40.30 -4.89 -7.45
N ARG A 202 -41.38 -4.17 -7.77
CA ARG A 202 -42.66 -4.25 -7.06
C ARG A 202 -43.54 -5.33 -7.66
N LEU A 203 -44.31 -6.02 -6.82
CA LEU A 203 -45.22 -7.09 -7.23
C LEU A 203 -46.65 -6.72 -6.84
N ARG A 204 -47.59 -6.83 -7.77
CA ARG A 204 -49.03 -6.62 -7.49
C ARG A 204 -49.86 -7.81 -7.93
N SER A 205 -50.99 -7.98 -7.27
CA SER A 205 -51.95 -9.06 -7.50
C SER A 205 -53.30 -8.45 -7.85
N TYR A 206 -53.94 -8.99 -8.88
CA TYR A 206 -55.33 -8.69 -9.24
C TYR A 206 -56.28 -9.87 -8.96
N LEU A 207 -55.79 -10.92 -8.27
CA LEU A 207 -56.63 -12.02 -7.80
C LEU A 207 -57.59 -11.60 -6.68
N PRO A 208 -58.87 -12.05 -6.70
CA PRO A 208 -59.81 -11.79 -5.62
C PRO A 208 -59.41 -12.50 -4.31
N ARG A 209 -59.57 -11.84 -3.16
CA ARG A 209 -59.55 -12.53 -1.86
C ARG A 209 -60.83 -13.38 -1.76
N GLY A 210 -60.70 -14.70 -1.65
CA GLY A 210 -61.85 -15.58 -1.35
C GLY A 210 -62.43 -16.39 -2.52
N GLY A 211 -61.73 -16.51 -3.64
CA GLY A 211 -61.95 -17.63 -4.58
C GLY A 211 -63.18 -17.61 -5.48
N ARG A 212 -63.97 -16.52 -5.55
CA ARG A 212 -65.02 -16.34 -6.58
C ARG A 212 -65.16 -14.87 -6.94
N GLY A 213 -64.95 -14.51 -8.21
CA GLY A 213 -65.13 -13.15 -8.72
C GLY A 213 -65.00 -13.11 -10.25
N ASP A 214 -65.84 -12.30 -10.89
CA ASP A 214 -65.99 -12.17 -12.34
C ASP A 214 -64.78 -11.51 -13.02
N ARG A 215 -64.44 -11.94 -14.23
CA ARG A 215 -63.17 -11.62 -14.93
C ARG A 215 -63.03 -10.14 -15.29
N SER A 216 -64.16 -9.44 -15.43
CA SER A 216 -64.28 -8.04 -15.83
C SER A 216 -63.94 -7.04 -14.71
N GLN A 217 -64.02 -7.44 -13.43
CA GLN A 217 -63.71 -6.59 -12.26
C GLN A 217 -62.26 -6.75 -11.75
N LEU A 218 -61.42 -7.52 -12.45
CA LEU A 218 -60.10 -7.94 -11.95
C LEU A 218 -59.04 -6.83 -12.05
N LEU A 219 -58.98 -6.07 -13.15
CA LEU A 219 -57.90 -5.10 -13.40
C LEU A 219 -57.98 -3.85 -12.51
N SER A 220 -59.17 -3.44 -12.06
CA SER A 220 -59.35 -2.24 -11.22
C SER A 220 -58.98 -2.45 -9.75
N ASN A 221 -58.67 -3.69 -9.33
CA ASN A 221 -58.38 -4.06 -7.95
C ASN A 221 -56.92 -4.54 -7.74
N SER A 222 -55.98 -4.07 -8.56
CA SER A 222 -54.57 -4.41 -8.40
C SER A 222 -54.03 -3.88 -7.07
N LYS A 223 -53.65 -4.77 -6.15
CA LYS A 223 -53.04 -4.40 -4.87
C LYS A 223 -51.57 -4.80 -4.85
N ILE A 224 -50.71 -3.88 -4.41
CA ILE A 224 -49.29 -4.16 -4.17
C ILE A 224 -49.19 -5.23 -3.08
N LYS A 225 -48.49 -6.31 -3.38
CA LYS A 225 -48.28 -7.43 -2.47
C LYS A 225 -47.08 -7.12 -1.58
N LYS A 226 -47.25 -7.30 -0.26
CA LYS A 226 -46.13 -7.19 0.69
C LYS A 226 -45.13 -8.32 0.43
N LEU A 227 -43.88 -7.95 0.19
CA LEU A 227 -42.77 -8.89 0.00
C LEU A 227 -42.23 -9.39 1.33
N SER A 228 -41.80 -10.65 1.37
CA SER A 228 -41.14 -11.25 2.54
C SER A 228 -39.63 -11.18 2.39
N LYS A 229 -38.91 -11.00 3.49
CA LYS A 229 -37.45 -10.85 3.52
C LYS A 229 -36.80 -12.11 4.11
N SER A 230 -35.83 -12.69 3.40
CA SER A 230 -34.92 -13.71 3.95
C SER A 230 -33.62 -13.06 4.44
N LYS A 231 -32.67 -13.86 4.93
CA LYS A 231 -31.33 -13.36 5.29
C LYS A 231 -30.64 -12.67 4.10
N ASP A 232 -30.87 -13.18 2.89
CA ASP A 232 -30.10 -12.79 1.71
C ASP A 232 -30.97 -12.17 0.60
N TYR A 233 -32.29 -12.42 0.50
CA TYR A 233 -33.12 -11.97 -0.64
C TYR A 233 -34.58 -11.64 -0.29
N LEU A 234 -35.24 -10.83 -1.13
CA LEU A 234 -36.71 -10.69 -1.13
C LEU A 234 -37.39 -11.81 -1.91
N PHE A 235 -38.51 -12.30 -1.39
CA PHE A 235 -39.31 -13.35 -2.01
C PHE A 235 -40.81 -13.12 -1.83
N ALA A 236 -41.60 -13.75 -2.70
CA ALA A 236 -43.05 -13.80 -2.59
C ALA A 236 -43.57 -15.23 -2.84
N SER A 237 -44.74 -15.53 -2.29
CA SER A 237 -45.47 -16.77 -2.59
C SER A 237 -46.58 -16.47 -3.60
N LEU A 238 -46.52 -17.11 -4.77
CA LEU A 238 -47.46 -16.94 -5.88
C LEU A 238 -48.25 -18.23 -6.13
N SER A 239 -49.54 -18.08 -6.43
CA SER A 239 -50.40 -19.19 -6.89
C SER A 239 -50.27 -19.38 -8.39
N HIS A 240 -50.27 -20.62 -8.89
CA HIS A 240 -50.17 -20.92 -10.34
C HIS A 240 -51.48 -20.71 -11.12
N GLY A 241 -52.50 -20.11 -10.50
CA GLY A 241 -53.79 -19.81 -11.13
C GLY A 241 -54.97 -19.99 -10.20
N ILE A 242 -56.14 -19.54 -10.65
CA ILE A 242 -57.41 -19.62 -9.92
C ILE A 242 -57.84 -21.09 -9.84
N GLY A 243 -57.87 -21.67 -8.65
CA GLY A 243 -58.32 -23.05 -8.40
C GLY A 243 -57.25 -24.14 -8.47
N SER A 244 -56.00 -23.81 -8.81
CA SER A 244 -54.90 -24.81 -8.90
C SER A 244 -54.44 -25.36 -7.54
N GLY A 245 -54.67 -24.61 -6.45
CA GLY A 245 -54.20 -24.95 -5.10
C GLY A 245 -52.67 -24.94 -4.91
N LYS A 246 -51.89 -24.86 -5.99
CA LYS A 246 -50.43 -24.95 -5.99
C LYS A 246 -49.79 -23.57 -5.80
N VAL A 247 -49.00 -23.41 -4.74
CA VAL A 247 -48.28 -22.17 -4.43
C VAL A 247 -46.77 -22.42 -4.49
N SER A 248 -46.03 -21.54 -5.19
CA SER A 248 -44.57 -21.57 -5.25
C SER A 248 -43.97 -20.34 -4.60
N ARG A 249 -42.81 -20.53 -3.96
CA ARG A 249 -41.97 -19.45 -3.45
C ARG A 249 -41.01 -19.01 -4.55
N VAL A 250 -41.03 -17.73 -4.89
CA VAL A 250 -40.20 -17.15 -5.97
C VAL A 250 -39.38 -15.99 -5.43
N ASN A 251 -38.13 -15.89 -5.88
CA ASN A 251 -37.24 -14.77 -5.57
C ASN A 251 -37.55 -13.59 -6.48
N ILE A 252 -37.59 -12.37 -5.92
CA ILE A 252 -38.03 -11.19 -6.68
C ILE A 252 -37.01 -10.79 -7.74
N HIS A 253 -35.71 -10.73 -7.46
CA HIS A 253 -34.67 -10.43 -8.47
C HIS A 253 -34.80 -11.31 -9.71
N ARG A 254 -35.00 -12.62 -9.52
CA ARG A 254 -35.12 -13.60 -10.59
C ARG A 254 -36.41 -13.41 -11.36
N LEU A 255 -37.51 -13.16 -10.65
CA LEU A 255 -38.81 -12.90 -11.25
C LEU A 255 -38.82 -11.65 -12.11
N VAL A 256 -38.12 -10.58 -11.71
CA VAL A 256 -38.01 -9.35 -12.51
C VAL A 256 -37.26 -9.65 -13.80
N ILE A 257 -36.01 -10.10 -13.69
CA ILE A 257 -35.16 -10.24 -14.87
C ILE A 257 -35.66 -11.31 -15.86
N GLU A 258 -36.21 -12.44 -15.39
CA GLU A 258 -36.75 -13.48 -16.28
C GLU A 258 -37.95 -13.01 -17.12
N ASN A 259 -38.73 -12.03 -16.62
CA ASN A 259 -39.90 -11.52 -17.32
C ASN A 259 -39.55 -10.37 -18.27
N PHE A 260 -38.59 -9.50 -17.91
CA PHE A 260 -38.14 -8.37 -18.74
C PHE A 260 -37.06 -8.79 -19.76
N GLU A 261 -36.11 -9.63 -19.35
CA GLU A 261 -34.94 -10.07 -20.14
C GLU A 261 -34.75 -11.60 -20.01
N PRO A 262 -35.56 -12.40 -20.73
CA PRO A 262 -35.48 -13.85 -20.63
C PRO A 262 -34.11 -14.36 -21.06
N LEU A 263 -33.55 -15.27 -20.26
CA LEU A 263 -32.29 -15.94 -20.55
C LEU A 263 -32.43 -16.73 -21.87
N GLY A 264 -31.51 -16.50 -22.82
CA GLY A 264 -31.38 -17.33 -24.03
C GLY A 264 -30.91 -18.75 -23.72
N GLU A 265 -30.41 -19.49 -24.72
CA GLU A 265 -30.00 -20.92 -24.61
C GLU A 265 -28.87 -21.23 -23.59
N ASN A 266 -28.37 -20.23 -22.85
CA ASN A 266 -27.29 -20.39 -21.88
C ASN A 266 -27.80 -20.62 -20.44
N GLU A 267 -28.06 -21.88 -20.07
CA GLU A 267 -28.58 -22.27 -18.74
C GLU A 267 -27.61 -22.07 -17.54
N GLN A 268 -26.37 -21.64 -17.77
CA GLN A 268 -25.33 -21.55 -16.73
C GLN A 268 -25.17 -20.18 -16.06
N LEU A 269 -25.98 -19.18 -16.42
CA LEU A 269 -25.87 -17.82 -15.88
C LEU A 269 -26.75 -17.62 -14.64
N GLU A 270 -26.21 -16.92 -13.65
CA GLU A 270 -26.90 -16.53 -12.41
C GLU A 270 -27.33 -15.05 -12.49
N VAL A 271 -28.37 -14.69 -11.76
CA VAL A 271 -28.79 -13.28 -11.61
C VAL A 271 -27.87 -12.60 -10.61
N ARG A 272 -27.28 -11.48 -11.01
CA ARG A 272 -26.38 -10.63 -10.20
C ARG A 272 -26.97 -9.25 -9.97
N HIS A 273 -26.65 -8.67 -8.82
CA HIS A 273 -26.99 -7.30 -8.43
C HIS A 273 -25.78 -6.40 -8.64
N LEU A 274 -25.88 -5.44 -9.57
CA LEU A 274 -24.75 -4.60 -9.97
C LEU A 274 -24.23 -3.72 -8.82
N ASN A 275 -25.10 -3.31 -7.90
CA ASN A 275 -24.76 -2.55 -6.69
C ASN A 275 -24.52 -3.42 -5.45
N GLY A 276 -24.55 -4.75 -5.56
CA GLY A 276 -24.27 -5.69 -4.47
C GLY A 276 -25.31 -5.69 -3.35
N ASN A 277 -26.38 -4.89 -3.47
CA ASN A 277 -27.51 -4.89 -2.56
C ASN A 277 -28.57 -5.87 -3.07
N SER A 278 -28.63 -7.05 -2.45
CA SER A 278 -29.56 -8.12 -2.80
C SER A 278 -31.04 -7.81 -2.54
N PHE A 279 -31.33 -6.68 -1.90
CA PHE A 279 -32.69 -6.16 -1.70
C PHE A 279 -33.11 -5.14 -2.77
N ASP A 280 -32.18 -4.67 -3.60
CA ASP A 280 -32.47 -3.76 -4.72
C ASP A 280 -32.78 -4.54 -6.00
N ASN A 281 -34.06 -4.82 -6.20
CA ASN A 281 -34.53 -5.65 -7.32
C ASN A 281 -35.00 -4.82 -8.53
N ARG A 282 -34.51 -3.58 -8.69
CA ARG A 282 -34.78 -2.78 -9.89
C ARG A 282 -34.12 -3.42 -11.12
N LEU A 283 -34.80 -3.39 -12.26
CA LEU A 283 -34.32 -3.98 -13.50
C LEU A 283 -32.94 -3.44 -13.91
N GLU A 284 -32.73 -2.13 -13.77
CA GLU A 284 -31.44 -1.47 -14.04
C GLU A 284 -30.28 -1.97 -13.18
N ASN A 285 -30.57 -2.58 -12.03
CA ASN A 285 -29.60 -3.11 -11.09
C ASN A 285 -29.39 -4.63 -11.24
N LEU A 286 -30.14 -5.30 -12.13
CA LEU A 286 -30.09 -6.73 -12.31
C LEU A 286 -29.45 -7.07 -13.65
N ALA A 287 -28.60 -8.10 -13.67
CA ALA A 287 -28.02 -8.63 -14.92
C ALA A 287 -27.83 -10.15 -14.83
N TRP A 288 -27.70 -10.81 -15.98
CA TRP A 288 -27.24 -12.20 -16.07
C TRP A 288 -25.70 -12.24 -16.09
N GLY A 289 -25.08 -13.14 -15.33
CA GLY A 289 -23.63 -13.27 -15.32
C GLY A 289 -23.13 -14.60 -14.76
N SER A 290 -21.84 -14.87 -14.92
CA SER A 290 -21.21 -16.05 -14.33
C SER A 290 -20.91 -15.84 -12.84
N SER A 291 -20.66 -16.93 -12.10
CA SER A 291 -20.18 -16.86 -10.72
C SER A 291 -18.88 -16.03 -10.57
N LYS A 292 -18.05 -15.94 -11.62
CA LYS A 292 -16.85 -15.07 -11.63
C LYS A 292 -17.23 -13.59 -11.71
N ASP A 293 -18.22 -13.24 -12.51
CA ASP A 293 -18.66 -11.85 -12.64
C ASP A 293 -19.40 -11.36 -11.41
N ASN A 294 -20.16 -12.26 -10.77
CA ASN A 294 -20.79 -11.99 -9.48
C ASN A 294 -19.72 -11.78 -8.38
N LYS A 295 -18.56 -12.45 -8.47
CA LYS A 295 -17.42 -12.11 -7.62
C LYS A 295 -16.89 -10.71 -7.92
N ILE A 296 -16.71 -10.33 -9.18
CA ILE A 296 -16.23 -8.99 -9.56
C ILE A 296 -17.17 -7.89 -9.03
N ASP A 297 -18.48 -8.07 -9.10
CA ASP A 297 -19.44 -7.12 -8.53
C ASP A 297 -19.37 -7.03 -7.02
N ASN A 298 -19.20 -8.15 -6.33
CA ASN A 298 -18.97 -8.13 -4.90
C ASN A 298 -17.66 -7.37 -4.55
N ILE A 299 -16.67 -7.30 -5.46
CA ILE A 299 -15.42 -6.53 -5.28
C ILE A 299 -15.76 -5.05 -5.42
N ARG A 300 -16.50 -4.70 -6.49
CA ARG A 300 -16.98 -3.34 -6.76
C ARG A 300 -17.85 -2.78 -5.63
N ASN A 301 -18.60 -3.64 -4.94
CA ASN A 301 -19.56 -3.26 -3.90
C ASN A 301 -19.08 -3.51 -2.46
N ASN A 302 -17.78 -3.77 -2.23
CA ASN A 302 -17.19 -3.98 -0.90
C ASN A 302 -17.87 -5.10 -0.06
N SER A 303 -18.43 -6.14 -0.67
CA SER A 303 -19.23 -7.16 0.04
C SER A 303 -18.43 -8.43 0.43
N PHE A 304 -17.09 -8.38 0.37
CA PHE A 304 -16.23 -9.52 0.71
C PHE A 304 -15.64 -9.45 2.11
N SER A 305 -15.89 -10.50 2.89
CA SER A 305 -15.35 -10.71 4.23
C SER A 305 -14.11 -11.61 4.19
N CYS A 306 -12.89 -11.07 4.11
CA CYS A 306 -11.70 -11.90 4.30
C CYS A 306 -10.48 -11.12 4.83
N ASN A 307 -9.76 -11.68 5.82
CA ASN A 307 -8.46 -11.19 6.31
C ASN A 307 -7.32 -11.45 5.28
N ARG A 308 -7.60 -11.26 3.99
CA ARG A 308 -6.69 -11.56 2.87
C ARG A 308 -6.65 -10.40 1.89
N GLY A 309 -5.55 -10.29 1.16
CA GLY A 309 -5.41 -9.36 0.05
C GLY A 309 -6.21 -9.82 -1.19
N VAL A 310 -6.89 -8.87 -1.84
CA VAL A 310 -7.64 -9.06 -3.09
C VAL A 310 -7.05 -8.14 -4.14
N PHE A 311 -6.77 -8.64 -5.34
CA PHE A 311 -6.26 -7.82 -6.44
C PHE A 311 -7.40 -7.11 -7.17
N VAL A 312 -7.29 -5.80 -7.31
CA VAL A 312 -8.30 -4.90 -7.85
C VAL A 312 -7.69 -4.06 -8.98
N GLY A 313 -8.45 -3.85 -10.06
CA GLY A 313 -8.02 -3.02 -11.18
C GLY A 313 -7.89 -1.53 -10.82
N ILE A 314 -7.05 -0.82 -11.58
CA ILE A 314 -6.88 0.62 -11.46
C ILE A 314 -7.88 1.31 -12.39
N GLU A 315 -8.63 2.28 -11.88
CA GLU A 315 -9.57 3.09 -12.65
C GLU A 315 -8.86 4.26 -13.33
N SER A 316 -8.12 5.06 -12.55
CA SER A 316 -7.34 6.19 -13.08
C SER A 316 -6.07 6.44 -12.26
N ILE A 317 -5.08 7.02 -12.94
CA ILE A 317 -3.86 7.57 -12.34
C ILE A 317 -3.73 9.00 -12.85
N GLU A 318 -3.93 9.96 -11.95
CA GLU A 318 -3.97 11.39 -12.29
C GLU A 318 -2.88 12.12 -11.52
N LYS A 319 -2.17 13.04 -12.21
CA LYS A 319 -1.21 13.90 -11.54
C LYS A 319 -1.95 14.85 -10.60
N PHE A 320 -1.63 14.83 -9.31
CA PHE A 320 -2.27 15.71 -8.32
C PHE A 320 -1.54 17.05 -8.21
N GLY A 321 -0.22 17.01 -8.03
CA GLY A 321 0.59 18.20 -7.85
C GLY A 321 1.68 17.98 -6.80
N LYS A 322 2.20 19.08 -6.25
CA LYS A 322 3.17 19.03 -5.17
C LYS A 322 2.46 19.08 -3.81
N GLU A 323 2.80 18.15 -2.92
CA GLU A 323 2.30 18.13 -1.55
C GLU A 323 3.34 17.58 -0.58
N ILE A 324 3.21 17.87 0.72
CA ILE A 324 4.08 17.29 1.74
C ILE A 324 3.80 15.80 1.82
N THR A 325 4.88 15.03 1.77
CA THR A 325 4.82 13.58 1.78
C THR A 325 5.53 12.98 2.97
N TYR A 326 5.11 11.77 3.31
CA TYR A 326 5.48 11.08 4.53
C TYR A 326 5.76 9.61 4.23
N ASP A 327 6.43 8.95 5.15
CA ASP A 327 6.70 7.51 5.06
C ASP A 327 6.78 6.86 6.44
N ILE A 328 6.56 5.55 6.51
CA ILE A 328 6.53 4.77 7.76
C ILE A 328 7.42 3.54 7.66
N GLU A 329 8.29 3.38 8.64
CA GLU A 329 9.10 2.19 8.82
C GLU A 329 8.41 1.18 9.74
N VAL A 330 8.32 -0.07 9.27
CA VAL A 330 7.62 -1.16 9.96
C VAL A 330 8.54 -2.37 10.15
N GLU A 331 8.45 -2.98 11.32
CA GLU A 331 9.14 -4.22 11.71
C GLU A 331 8.42 -5.45 11.09
N HIS A 332 8.51 -5.59 9.77
CA HIS A 332 7.97 -6.73 9.01
C HIS A 332 9.01 -7.24 7.99
N PRO A 333 9.15 -8.55 7.74
CA PRO A 333 10.12 -9.10 6.78
C PRO A 333 9.99 -8.51 5.37
N ASP A 334 8.75 -8.33 4.92
CA ASP A 334 8.41 -7.75 3.60
C ASP A 334 8.26 -6.22 3.63
N HIS A 335 8.55 -5.58 4.77
CA HIS A 335 8.52 -4.12 4.95
C HIS A 335 7.32 -3.41 4.32
N ASN A 336 6.10 -3.91 4.56
CA ASN A 336 4.87 -3.32 4.01
C ASN A 336 3.90 -2.90 5.11
N PHE A 337 2.89 -2.12 4.73
CA PHE A 337 1.76 -1.77 5.57
C PHE A 337 0.51 -1.46 4.74
N ILE A 338 -0.61 -1.29 5.41
CA ILE A 338 -1.90 -0.98 4.77
C ILE A 338 -2.18 0.52 4.85
N ALA A 339 -2.26 1.14 3.68
CA ALA A 339 -2.49 2.57 3.47
C ALA A 339 -3.75 2.77 2.62
N ASN A 340 -4.76 3.48 3.15
CA ASN A 340 -6.07 3.63 2.53
C ASN A 340 -6.71 2.29 2.08
N GLY A 341 -6.35 1.18 2.74
CA GLY A 341 -6.81 -0.16 2.37
C GLY A 341 -6.08 -0.80 1.19
N LEU A 342 -4.96 -0.25 0.74
CA LEU A 342 -4.01 -0.80 -0.24
C LEU A 342 -2.71 -1.23 0.45
N VAL A 343 -2.04 -2.23 -0.09
CA VAL A 343 -0.76 -2.74 0.44
C VAL A 343 0.40 -1.99 -0.23
N VAL A 344 1.14 -1.26 0.58
CA VAL A 344 2.24 -0.38 0.16
C VAL A 344 3.55 -0.80 0.81
N HIS A 345 4.66 -0.60 0.10
CA HIS A 345 5.99 -0.86 0.63
C HIS A 345 6.52 0.37 1.38
N ASN A 346 7.28 0.12 2.43
CA ASN A 346 8.06 1.12 3.15
C ASN A 346 9.22 1.65 2.28
N SER A 347 9.62 2.89 2.45
CA SER A 347 10.63 3.51 1.61
C SER A 347 12.06 3.14 2.01
N PHE A 348 12.58 2.02 1.49
CA PHE A 348 14.02 1.83 1.37
C PHE A 348 14.41 0.72 0.40
N ASP A 349 15.15 1.07 -0.66
CA ASP A 349 15.78 0.10 -1.57
C ASP A 349 17.28 0.03 -1.24
N VAL A 350 17.59 -0.73 -0.19
CA VAL A 350 18.96 -1.11 0.15
C VAL A 350 19.09 -2.60 -0.01
N GLN A 351 20.18 -3.03 -0.65
CA GLN A 351 20.46 -4.45 -0.87
C GLN A 351 20.39 -5.19 0.46
N SER A 352 19.31 -5.91 0.70
CA SER A 352 19.14 -6.62 1.96
C SER A 352 20.05 -7.84 1.97
N TYR A 353 20.92 -7.93 2.98
CA TYR A 353 21.74 -9.12 3.20
C TYR A 353 20.92 -10.34 3.68
N ARG A 354 19.58 -10.20 3.82
CA ARG A 354 18.62 -11.31 3.99
C ARG A 354 18.30 -12.06 2.68
N PHE A 355 18.80 -11.56 1.55
CA PHE A 355 18.56 -12.12 0.21
C PHE A 355 19.84 -12.16 -0.64
N CYS A 356 20.99 -11.78 -0.08
CA CYS A 356 22.27 -11.60 -0.79
C CYS A 356 23.46 -12.21 -0.02
N SER A 357 23.23 -13.29 0.71
CA SER A 357 24.24 -14.10 1.41
C SER A 357 25.24 -14.79 0.46
N GLY A 358 24.88 -14.92 -0.83
CA GLY A 358 25.66 -15.62 -1.85
C GLY A 358 27.11 -15.13 -2.02
N LYS A 359 27.40 -13.84 -1.81
CA LYS A 359 28.78 -13.32 -1.87
C LYS A 359 29.66 -13.87 -0.75
N VAL A 360 29.12 -13.96 0.47
CA VAL A 360 29.86 -14.49 1.63
C VAL A 360 30.06 -15.99 1.49
N ILE A 361 29.06 -16.71 0.98
CA ILE A 361 29.17 -18.15 0.70
C ILE A 361 30.18 -18.41 -0.42
N ALA A 362 30.20 -17.60 -1.48
CA ALA A 362 31.17 -17.72 -2.57
C ALA A 362 32.61 -17.48 -2.09
N VAL A 363 32.83 -16.53 -1.18
CA VAL A 363 34.13 -16.32 -0.51
C VAL A 363 34.51 -17.53 0.36
N ALA A 364 33.57 -18.08 1.13
CA ALA A 364 33.81 -19.27 1.96
C ALA A 364 34.19 -20.51 1.11
N GLU A 365 33.66 -20.61 -0.11
CA GLU A 365 33.95 -21.68 -1.08
C GLU A 365 35.20 -21.43 -1.93
N GLY A 366 35.85 -20.27 -1.79
CA GLY A 366 37.01 -19.89 -2.61
C GLY A 366 36.68 -19.59 -4.08
N LYS A 367 35.40 -19.34 -4.40
CA LYS A 367 34.96 -18.98 -5.77
C LYS A 367 35.22 -17.52 -6.13
N THR A 368 35.38 -16.65 -5.14
CA THR A 368 35.59 -15.21 -5.31
C THR A 368 36.54 -14.68 -4.24
N ASP A 369 37.21 -13.56 -4.53
CA ASP A 369 38.10 -12.89 -3.58
C ASP A 369 37.35 -12.36 -2.34
N ILE A 370 38.00 -12.41 -1.18
CA ILE A 370 37.46 -11.97 0.12
C ILE A 370 36.95 -10.52 0.04
N GLU A 371 37.66 -9.67 -0.69
CA GLU A 371 37.37 -8.24 -0.83
C GLU A 371 36.09 -7.94 -1.63
N THR A 372 35.56 -8.95 -2.33
CA THR A 372 34.28 -8.87 -3.03
C THR A 372 33.12 -8.79 -2.03
N ALA A 373 33.27 -9.44 -0.87
CA ALA A 373 32.26 -9.48 0.19
C ALA A 373 32.59 -8.55 1.35
N PHE A 374 33.87 -8.35 1.67
CA PHE A 374 34.32 -7.54 2.80
C PHE A 374 35.18 -6.37 2.36
N TYR A 375 35.13 -5.27 3.10
CA TYR A 375 36.00 -4.12 2.90
C TYR A 375 37.00 -4.02 4.04
N LEU A 376 38.28 -3.90 3.68
CA LEU A 376 39.37 -3.56 4.59
C LEU A 376 40.16 -2.42 3.97
N ARG A 377 40.51 -1.41 4.78
CA ARG A 377 41.33 -0.26 4.36
C ARG A 377 42.68 -0.69 3.79
N PRO A 378 43.20 -0.06 2.72
CA PRO A 378 44.52 -0.39 2.19
C PRO A 378 45.63 -0.15 3.23
N VAL A 379 46.82 -0.74 3.02
CA VAL A 379 47.99 -0.46 3.87
C VAL A 379 48.36 1.01 3.76
N GLY A 380 48.61 1.67 4.89
CA GLY A 380 48.91 3.10 4.88
C GLY A 380 48.82 3.79 6.23
N GLU A 381 49.10 5.10 6.22
CA GLU A 381 48.98 5.96 7.39
C GLU A 381 47.58 6.57 7.49
N TYR A 382 47.02 6.49 8.69
CA TYR A 382 45.69 7.00 9.00
C TYR A 382 45.74 7.92 10.22
N SER A 383 44.80 8.86 10.27
CA SER A 383 44.63 9.77 11.41
C SER A 383 43.18 9.79 11.88
N ASP A 384 42.96 9.77 13.19
CA ASP A 384 41.63 9.93 13.76
C ASP A 384 41.22 11.42 13.91
N ARG A 385 39.99 11.65 14.38
CA ARG A 385 39.46 13.02 14.62
C ARG A 385 40.16 13.76 15.76
N GLN A 386 40.86 13.05 16.65
CA GLN A 386 41.60 13.61 17.78
C GLN A 386 43.08 13.86 17.41
N GLY A 387 43.48 13.55 16.17
CA GLY A 387 44.84 13.74 15.66
C GLY A 387 45.79 12.57 15.90
N LYS A 388 45.31 11.45 16.46
CA LYS A 388 46.13 10.25 16.65
C LYS A 388 46.40 9.61 15.28
N LYS A 389 47.68 9.54 14.93
CA LYS A 389 48.15 8.86 13.71
C LYS A 389 48.48 7.41 14.03
N TYR A 390 48.11 6.50 13.13
CA TYR A 390 48.50 5.10 13.20
C TYR A 390 48.81 4.57 11.79
N TYR A 391 49.73 3.61 11.72
CA TYR A 391 50.06 2.91 10.51
C TYR A 391 49.34 1.55 10.50
N TYR A 392 48.60 1.27 9.43
CA TYR A 392 48.01 -0.03 9.20
C TYR A 392 48.97 -0.86 8.34
N SER A 393 49.60 -1.86 8.95
CA SER A 393 50.67 -2.65 8.31
C SER A 393 50.11 -3.74 7.40
N ALA A 394 50.97 -4.24 6.49
CA ALA A 394 50.62 -5.39 5.65
C ALA A 394 50.31 -6.65 6.47
N GLU A 395 51.07 -6.89 7.55
CA GLU A 395 50.85 -8.03 8.45
C GLU A 395 49.49 -7.97 9.16
N GLN A 396 49.10 -6.79 9.65
CA GLN A 396 47.78 -6.59 10.25
C GLN A 396 46.66 -6.83 9.22
N ARG A 397 46.88 -6.37 7.99
CA ARG A 397 45.93 -6.60 6.89
C ARG A 397 45.75 -8.08 6.58
N GLU A 398 46.82 -8.87 6.54
CA GLU A 398 46.72 -10.32 6.32
C GLU A 398 45.95 -11.01 7.45
N GLN A 399 46.17 -10.61 8.71
CA GLN A 399 45.42 -11.14 9.86
C GLN A 399 43.92 -10.80 9.77
N ASP A 400 43.58 -9.57 9.37
CA ASP A 400 42.19 -9.15 9.20
C ASP A 400 41.50 -9.87 8.03
N LEU A 401 42.22 -10.09 6.92
CA LEU A 401 41.74 -10.88 5.79
C LEU A 401 41.47 -12.34 6.19
N TYR A 402 42.37 -12.93 6.96
CA TYR A 402 42.19 -14.28 7.52
C TYR A 402 40.94 -14.33 8.41
N TRP A 403 40.74 -13.33 9.28
CA TRP A 403 39.54 -13.23 10.11
C TRP A 403 38.25 -13.14 9.28
N CYS A 404 38.25 -12.34 8.22
CA CYS A 404 37.09 -12.22 7.32
C CYS A 404 36.76 -13.56 6.64
N LEU A 405 37.78 -14.32 6.23
CA LEU A 405 37.62 -15.65 5.65
C LEU A 405 37.04 -16.65 6.65
N GLU A 406 37.55 -16.68 7.88
CA GLU A 406 37.05 -17.56 8.93
C GLU A 406 35.60 -17.22 9.31
N ALA A 407 35.25 -15.94 9.38
CA ALA A 407 33.88 -15.51 9.59
C ALA A 407 32.95 -15.94 8.44
N ALA A 408 33.41 -15.89 7.19
CA ALA A 408 32.64 -16.35 6.03
C ALA A 408 32.40 -17.88 6.08
N LYS A 409 33.42 -18.67 6.41
CA LYS A 409 33.28 -20.13 6.61
C LYS A 409 32.31 -20.44 7.75
N LYS A 410 32.42 -19.72 8.86
CA LYS A 410 31.52 -19.88 10.01
C LYS A 410 30.08 -19.54 9.65
N TYR A 411 29.87 -18.47 8.89
CA TYR A 411 28.56 -18.10 8.35
C TYR A 411 27.96 -19.22 7.49
N LYS A 412 28.74 -19.80 6.57
CA LYS A 412 28.29 -20.93 5.73
C LYS A 412 27.87 -22.14 6.58
N LEU A 413 28.67 -22.52 7.56
CA LEU A 413 28.34 -23.64 8.46
C LEU A 413 27.05 -23.38 9.24
N ASP A 414 26.91 -22.21 9.84
CA ASP A 414 25.71 -21.85 10.61
C ASP A 414 24.44 -21.90 9.72
N MET A 415 24.55 -21.51 8.44
CA MET A 415 23.48 -21.64 7.45
C MET A 415 23.15 -23.11 7.13
N GLU A 416 24.15 -23.98 6.96
CA GLU A 416 23.97 -25.42 6.75
C GLU A 416 23.30 -26.11 7.95
N PHE A 417 23.56 -25.63 9.17
CA PHE A 417 22.88 -26.09 10.40
C PHE A 417 21.46 -25.53 10.59
N GLY A 418 20.93 -24.77 9.62
CA GLY A 418 19.56 -24.26 9.62
C GLY A 418 19.36 -22.95 10.39
N MET A 419 20.43 -22.20 10.69
CA MET A 419 20.31 -20.85 11.25
C MET A 419 19.72 -19.89 10.21
N SER A 420 18.84 -18.98 10.63
CA SER A 420 18.29 -17.96 9.73
C SER A 420 19.37 -16.95 9.31
N GLU A 421 19.30 -16.47 8.07
CA GLU A 421 20.24 -15.47 7.53
C GLU A 421 20.31 -14.20 8.38
N GLU A 422 19.19 -13.81 9.00
CA GLU A 422 19.09 -12.65 9.87
C GLU A 422 19.92 -12.76 11.15
N HIS A 423 20.03 -13.98 11.68
CA HIS A 423 20.83 -14.27 12.86
C HIS A 423 22.29 -14.52 12.47
N ALA A 424 22.52 -15.31 11.41
CA ALA A 424 23.86 -15.64 10.95
C ALA A 424 24.66 -14.38 10.54
N ARG A 425 24.01 -13.38 9.90
CA ARG A 425 24.67 -12.13 9.50
C ARG A 425 25.12 -11.26 10.69
N GLY A 426 24.60 -11.49 11.89
CA GLY A 426 25.06 -10.77 13.08
C GLY A 426 26.49 -11.13 13.49
N LYS A 427 27.04 -12.22 12.94
CA LYS A 427 28.35 -12.77 13.29
C LYS A 427 29.45 -12.43 12.28
N ILE A 428 29.11 -11.86 11.13
CA ILE A 428 30.11 -11.46 10.13
C ILE A 428 30.69 -10.07 10.46
N PRO A 429 31.92 -9.76 9.98
CA PRO A 429 32.51 -8.45 10.12
C PRO A 429 31.59 -7.33 9.63
N PHE A 430 31.58 -6.21 10.34
CA PHE A 430 30.65 -5.11 10.11
C PHE A 430 30.74 -4.48 8.72
N ASP A 431 31.97 -4.31 8.20
CA ASP A 431 32.23 -3.66 6.91
C ASP A 431 32.15 -4.63 5.74
N TYR A 432 30.99 -5.29 5.56
CA TYR A 432 30.69 -6.00 4.32
C TYR A 432 30.28 -5.02 3.20
N ARG A 433 30.53 -5.42 1.94
CA ARG A 433 30.25 -4.64 0.74
C ARG A 433 28.77 -4.70 0.41
N GLN A 434 28.17 -3.54 0.18
CA GLN A 434 26.73 -3.43 -0.08
C GLN A 434 26.46 -2.42 -1.20
N HIS A 435 25.44 -2.71 -2.01
CA HIS A 435 24.89 -1.77 -2.97
C HIS A 435 23.70 -1.04 -2.35
N PHE A 436 23.59 0.26 -2.60
CA PHE A 436 22.45 1.06 -2.16
C PHE A 436 22.12 2.16 -3.17
N VAL A 437 20.86 2.51 -3.24
CA VAL A 437 20.40 3.69 -3.98
C VAL A 437 20.16 4.81 -2.97
N VAL A 438 20.64 6.01 -3.29
CA VAL A 438 20.40 7.21 -2.47
C VAL A 438 19.91 8.35 -3.34
N SER A 439 18.86 9.01 -2.90
CA SER A 439 18.25 10.16 -3.58
C SER A 439 18.36 11.39 -2.69
N PHE A 440 18.73 12.52 -3.30
CA PHE A 440 18.87 13.81 -2.64
C PHE A 440 18.13 14.90 -3.40
N ASN A 441 17.68 15.93 -2.70
CA ASN A 441 17.29 17.20 -3.29
C ASN A 441 18.52 18.10 -3.21
N CYS A 442 18.57 19.16 -4.02
CA CYS A 442 19.79 19.97 -4.08
C CYS A 442 20.19 20.52 -2.70
N ARG A 443 19.24 20.89 -1.83
CA ARG A 443 19.53 21.35 -0.46
C ARG A 443 20.16 20.25 0.41
N SER A 444 19.56 19.07 0.43
CA SER A 444 20.00 17.94 1.25
C SER A 444 21.32 17.36 0.75
N LEU A 445 21.56 17.40 -0.56
CA LEU A 445 22.84 17.04 -1.18
C LEU A 445 23.95 17.99 -0.74
N LEU A 446 23.76 19.30 -0.87
CA LEU A 446 24.78 20.28 -0.47
C LEU A 446 25.07 20.18 1.03
N HIS A 447 24.05 19.95 1.85
CA HIS A 447 24.22 19.71 3.28
C HIS A 447 24.96 18.38 3.58
N PHE A 448 24.66 17.33 2.82
CA PHE A 448 25.38 16.06 2.92
C PHE A 448 26.86 16.24 2.60
N LEU A 449 27.19 16.95 1.51
CA LEU A 449 28.56 17.27 1.12
C LEU A 449 29.25 18.13 2.18
N ASP A 450 28.56 19.12 2.76
CA ASP A 450 29.11 19.96 3.84
C ASP A 450 29.56 19.12 5.04
N LEU A 451 28.84 18.06 5.37
CA LEU A 451 29.15 17.21 6.53
C LEU A 451 30.14 16.09 6.21
N ARG A 452 30.06 15.51 5.02
CA ARG A 452 30.73 14.25 4.68
C ARG A 452 31.95 14.43 3.79
N PHE A 453 32.04 15.53 3.05
CA PHE A 453 33.20 15.85 2.23
C PHE A 453 34.30 16.63 3.01
N LYS A 454 34.15 16.74 4.33
CA LYS A 454 35.20 17.32 5.19
C LYS A 454 36.38 16.37 5.33
N LYS A 455 37.60 16.91 5.38
CA LYS A 455 38.83 16.13 5.59
C LYS A 455 38.85 15.32 6.90
N ASN A 456 38.09 15.75 7.91
CA ASN A 456 37.95 15.05 9.20
C ASN A 456 36.77 14.07 9.26
N ALA A 457 36.00 13.93 8.16
CA ALA A 457 35.02 12.87 8.03
C ALA A 457 35.72 11.52 7.81
N GLN A 458 34.97 10.43 7.84
CA GLN A 458 35.54 9.11 7.57
C GLN A 458 36.00 9.01 6.11
N LEU A 459 37.16 8.38 5.86
CA LEU A 459 37.75 8.30 4.52
C LEU A 459 36.80 7.66 3.49
N GLU A 460 36.12 6.59 3.87
CA GLU A 460 35.22 5.85 2.99
C GLU A 460 34.07 6.71 2.45
N ILE A 461 33.48 7.57 3.31
CA ILE A 461 32.39 8.45 2.87
C ILE A 461 32.90 9.68 2.12
N GLN A 462 34.13 10.14 2.39
CA GLN A 462 34.79 11.15 1.56
C GLN A 462 34.94 10.63 0.13
N LYS A 463 35.35 9.37 -0.06
CA LYS A 463 35.42 8.75 -1.39
C LYS A 463 34.07 8.65 -2.09
N LEU A 464 32.99 8.40 -1.34
CA LEU A 464 31.65 8.49 -1.91
C LEU A 464 31.35 9.91 -2.42
N CYS A 465 31.63 10.94 -1.62
CA CYS A 465 31.43 12.34 -2.03
C CYS A 465 32.29 12.72 -3.24
N GLU A 466 33.55 12.29 -3.29
CA GLU A 466 34.44 12.49 -4.45
C GLU A 466 33.85 11.88 -5.73
N LEU A 467 33.30 10.67 -5.66
CA LEU A 467 32.68 10.01 -6.81
C LEU A 467 31.34 10.63 -7.20
N MET A 468 30.58 11.16 -6.24
CA MET A 468 29.33 11.86 -6.52
C MET A 468 29.57 13.22 -7.19
N TRP A 469 30.65 13.92 -6.82
CA TRP A 469 30.85 15.33 -7.17
C TRP A 469 30.83 15.65 -8.68
N PRO A 470 31.49 14.89 -9.58
CA PRO A 470 31.43 15.15 -11.01
C PRO A 470 29.99 15.15 -11.55
N HIS A 471 29.17 14.21 -11.09
CA HIS A 471 27.76 14.14 -11.49
C HIS A 471 26.95 15.32 -10.96
N VAL A 472 27.32 15.87 -9.80
CA VAL A 472 26.71 17.09 -9.26
C VAL A 472 27.10 18.32 -10.08
N GLN A 473 28.37 18.39 -10.51
CA GLN A 473 28.85 19.46 -11.40
C GLN A 473 28.11 19.43 -12.74
N ASP A 474 27.89 18.26 -13.32
CA ASP A 474 27.12 18.10 -14.55
C ASP A 474 25.64 18.47 -14.37
N TRP A 475 25.07 18.16 -13.20
CA TRP A 475 23.65 18.37 -12.92
C TRP A 475 23.29 19.82 -12.63
N ILE A 476 24.11 20.52 -11.83
CA ILE A 476 23.84 21.90 -11.37
C ILE A 476 25.10 22.79 -11.48
N PRO A 477 25.64 23.03 -12.69
CA PRO A 477 26.98 23.59 -12.90
C PRO A 477 27.20 24.95 -12.21
N ASN A 478 26.26 25.89 -12.36
CA ASN A 478 26.36 27.21 -11.74
C ASN A 478 26.36 27.16 -10.20
N ILE A 479 25.58 26.26 -9.61
CA ILE A 479 25.51 26.08 -8.15
C ILE A 479 26.77 25.36 -7.66
N ALA A 480 27.23 24.35 -8.42
CA ALA A 480 28.42 23.59 -8.11
C ALA A 480 29.68 24.47 -8.14
N GLU A 481 29.83 25.33 -9.15
CA GLU A 481 30.94 26.30 -9.25
C GLU A 481 30.94 27.25 -8.04
N TRP A 482 29.78 27.83 -7.71
CA TRP A 482 29.67 28.69 -6.52
C TRP A 482 30.00 27.91 -5.24
N TYR A 483 29.48 26.69 -5.10
CA TYR A 483 29.68 25.87 -3.92
C TYR A 483 31.15 25.45 -3.76
N GLU A 484 31.83 25.11 -4.86
CA GLU A 484 33.27 24.80 -4.89
C GLU A 484 34.12 25.97 -4.42
N GLN A 485 33.84 27.18 -4.94
CA GLN A 485 34.56 28.38 -4.57
C GLN A 485 34.30 28.79 -3.10
N ASN A 486 33.08 28.61 -2.60
CA ASN A 486 32.64 29.22 -1.33
C ASN A 486 32.54 28.26 -0.13
N ARG A 487 32.23 26.97 -0.35
CA ARG A 487 31.79 26.05 0.71
C ARG A 487 32.43 24.66 0.69
N LEU A 488 32.70 24.09 -0.48
CA LEU A 488 33.23 22.73 -0.64
C LEU A 488 34.50 22.55 0.19
N GLY A 489 34.46 21.61 1.14
CA GLY A 489 35.58 21.35 2.05
C GLY A 489 35.93 22.46 3.05
N LYS A 490 35.24 23.62 3.02
CA LYS A 490 35.55 24.81 3.84
C LYS A 490 34.81 24.87 5.18
N GLY A 491 34.00 23.88 5.52
CA GLY A 491 33.49 23.69 6.89
C GLY A 491 32.75 24.89 7.48
N LYS A 492 32.24 25.82 6.68
CA LYS A 492 31.36 26.89 7.14
C LYS A 492 30.04 26.25 7.50
N LEU A 493 29.84 25.98 8.79
CA LEU A 493 28.51 25.76 9.35
C LEU A 493 27.62 26.88 8.80
N ALA A 494 26.54 26.52 8.11
CA ALA A 494 25.52 27.48 7.75
C ALA A 494 24.97 28.13 9.05
N PRO A 495 24.55 29.40 9.01
CA PRO A 495 23.96 30.09 10.16
C PRO A 495 22.77 29.34 10.77
#